data_AF-A0A7K3HCJ5-F1
#
_entry.id   AF-A0A7K3HCJ5-F1
#
_cell.length_a   1.000
_cell.length_b   1.000
_cell.length_c   1.000
_cell.angle_alpha   90.00
_cell.angle_beta   90.00
_cell.angle_gamma   90.00
#
_symmetry.space_group_name_H-M   'P 1'
#
loop_
_entity.id
_entity.type
_entity.pdbx_description
1 polymer ?
#
loop_
_entity_poly.entity_id
_entity_poly.type
_entity_poly.pdbx_seq_one_letter_code
_entity_poly.pdbx_strand_id
1 'polypeptide(L)'
;GSPPDAPRSRTVYAAAHVVADPFADTAPDGPAAVDWEATLAFRHHLWSHGLGVAEAMDTAQRGMGLDWPRAAELIRRSAAEARAAGGRIVCGAG
;
A
#
# COMPACT_ATOMS: atom_id res chain seq x y z
N GLY A 1 20.08 -13.60 0.45
CA GLY A 1 20.73 -13.12 -0.79
C GLY A 1 20.38 -11.66 -0.97
N SER A 2 21.26 -10.86 -1.57
CA SER A 2 20.94 -9.46 -1.90
C SER A 2 19.66 -9.41 -2.75
N PRO A 3 18.78 -8.42 -2.56
CA PRO A 3 17.62 -8.27 -3.41
C PRO A 3 18.06 -8.08 -4.87
N PRO A 4 17.29 -8.61 -5.84
CA PRO A 4 17.59 -8.43 -7.25
C PRO A 4 17.57 -6.95 -7.63
N ASP A 5 18.45 -6.55 -8.55
CA ASP A 5 18.45 -5.20 -9.11
C ASP A 5 17.09 -4.85 -9.70
N ALA A 6 16.71 -3.57 -9.61
CA ALA A 6 15.48 -3.08 -10.21
C ALA A 6 15.46 -3.35 -11.75
N PRO A 7 14.27 -3.62 -12.34
CA PRO A 7 14.14 -3.82 -13.77
C PRO A 7 14.65 -2.60 -14.56
N ARG A 8 15.61 -2.81 -15.46
CA ARG A 8 16.28 -1.71 -16.19
C ARG A 8 15.56 -1.24 -17.46
N SER A 9 14.66 -2.06 -18.02
CA SER A 9 14.00 -1.81 -19.30
C SER A 9 12.48 -1.62 -19.20
N ARG A 10 11.92 -1.72 -18.00
CA ARG A 10 10.47 -1.61 -17.72
C ARG A 10 10.27 -0.86 -16.41
N THR A 11 9.24 -0.02 -16.35
CA THR A 11 8.74 0.52 -15.09
C THR A 11 7.65 -0.43 -14.58
N VAL A 12 7.89 -1.04 -13.43
CA VAL A 12 6.98 -2.04 -12.84
C VAL A 12 6.42 -1.50 -11.53
N TYR A 13 5.10 -1.58 -11.39
CA TYR A 13 4.39 -1.24 -10.16
C TYR A 13 3.60 -2.46 -9.68
N ALA A 14 3.61 -2.70 -8.37
CA ALA A 14 2.73 -3.67 -7.73
C ALA A 14 1.51 -2.93 -7.14
N ALA A 15 0.31 -3.36 -7.52
CA ALA A 15 -0.92 -2.92 -6.87
C ALA A 15 -1.01 -3.60 -5.50
N ALA A 16 -0.77 -2.84 -4.44
CA ALA A 16 -0.60 -3.39 -3.10
C ALA A 16 -1.95 -3.58 -2.39
N HIS A 17 -2.06 -4.65 -1.59
CA HIS A 17 -3.20 -4.89 -0.71
C HIS A 17 -3.05 -4.10 0.60
N VAL A 18 -4.12 -4.03 1.40
CA VAL A 18 -4.06 -3.55 2.80
C VAL A 18 -4.08 -4.73 3.74
N VAL A 19 -3.42 -4.61 4.88
CA VAL A 19 -3.50 -5.61 5.96
C VAL A 19 -4.59 -5.17 6.92
N ALA A 20 -5.58 -6.04 7.16
CA ALA A 20 -6.59 -5.80 8.17
C ALA A 20 -6.02 -6.04 9.56
N ASP A 21 -6.38 -5.20 10.53
CA ASP A 21 -6.08 -5.42 11.94
C ASP A 21 -7.02 -6.51 12.50
N PRO A 22 -6.51 -7.70 12.87
CA PRO A 22 -7.34 -8.79 13.35
C PRO A 22 -7.81 -8.61 14.80
N PHE A 23 -7.28 -7.63 15.52
CA PHE A 23 -7.63 -7.34 16.92
C PHE A 23 -8.55 -6.13 17.07
N ALA A 24 -8.85 -5.44 15.97
CA ALA A 24 -9.77 -4.32 15.98
C ALA A 24 -11.19 -4.79 16.30
N ASP A 25 -11.87 -4.04 17.17
CA ASP A 25 -13.28 -4.24 17.48
C ASP A 25 -14.15 -3.65 16.35
N THR A 26 -14.12 -4.31 15.20
CA THR A 26 -14.95 -4.01 14.04
C THR A 26 -15.94 -5.12 13.80
N ALA A 27 -17.20 -4.77 13.54
CA ALA A 27 -18.21 -5.74 13.12
C ALA A 27 -17.74 -6.48 11.85
N PRO A 28 -18.15 -7.76 11.63
CA PRO A 28 -17.73 -8.54 10.46
C PRO A 28 -18.05 -7.90 9.10
N ASP A 29 -19.07 -7.05 9.05
CA ASP A 29 -19.52 -6.24 7.92
C ASP A 29 -19.15 -4.75 8.05
N GLY A 30 -18.45 -4.39 9.12
CA GLY A 30 -17.95 -3.06 9.40
C GLY A 30 -16.75 -2.69 8.52
N PRO A 31 -16.42 -1.39 8.45
CA PRO A 31 -15.33 -0.94 7.60
C PRO A 31 -14.00 -1.44 8.17
N ALA A 32 -13.21 -2.16 7.36
CA ALA A 32 -12.00 -2.85 7.79
C ALA A 32 -11.01 -1.91 8.48
N ALA A 33 -10.63 -2.22 9.73
CA ALA A 33 -9.54 -1.54 10.40
C ALA A 33 -8.22 -1.92 9.73
N VAL A 34 -7.40 -0.92 9.39
CA VAL A 34 -6.11 -1.15 8.72
C VAL A 34 -5.03 -1.28 9.78
N ASP A 35 -4.29 -2.39 9.73
CA ASP A 35 -2.99 -2.50 10.39
C ASP A 35 -1.98 -1.67 9.59
N TRP A 36 -1.69 -0.47 10.08
CA TRP A 36 -0.83 0.48 9.39
C TRP A 36 0.62 0.03 9.34
N GLU A 37 1.12 -0.61 10.40
CA GLU A 37 2.51 -1.03 10.47
C GLU A 37 2.76 -2.13 9.45
N ALA A 38 1.93 -3.18 9.46
CA ALA A 38 2.05 -4.28 8.51
C ALA A 38 1.82 -3.81 7.06
N THR A 39 0.85 -2.92 6.85
CA THR A 39 0.55 -2.35 5.53
C THR A 39 1.74 -1.58 4.96
N LEU A 40 2.39 -0.72 5.75
CA LEU A 40 3.54 0.08 5.29
C LEU A 40 4.83 -0.77 5.20
N ALA A 41 5.02 -1.74 6.09
CA ALA A 41 6.12 -2.70 5.99
C ALA A 41 6.10 -3.47 4.66
N PHE A 42 4.91 -3.82 4.17
CA PHE A 42 4.77 -4.45 2.86
C PHE A 42 5.17 -3.50 1.70
N ARG A 43 4.93 -2.18 1.81
CA ARG A 43 5.40 -1.22 0.79
C ARG A 43 6.94 -1.15 0.76
N HIS A 44 7.56 -1.10 1.93
CA HIS A 44 9.03 -1.17 2.06
C HIS A 44 9.60 -2.45 1.47
N HIS A 45 8.94 -3.58 1.69
CA HIS A 45 9.32 -4.85 1.07
C HIS A 45 9.30 -4.75 -0.47
N LEU A 46 8.22 -4.23 -1.06
CA LEU A 46 8.13 -4.04 -2.52
C LEU A 46 9.24 -3.10 -3.05
N TRP A 47 9.49 -1.97 -2.38
CA TRP A 47 10.58 -1.06 -2.77
C TRP A 47 11.96 -1.69 -2.65
N SER A 48 12.20 -2.51 -1.62
CA SER A 48 13.47 -3.23 -1.46
C SER A 48 13.75 -4.24 -2.59
N HIS A 49 12.69 -4.69 -3.29
CA HIS A 49 12.79 -5.53 -4.47
C HIS A 49 12.81 -4.74 -5.79
N GLY A 50 12.93 -3.41 -5.72
CA GLY A 50 13.02 -2.53 -6.89
C GLY A 50 11.69 -2.26 -7.60
N LEU A 51 10.56 -2.65 -7.01
CA LEU A 51 9.22 -2.41 -7.55
C LEU A 51 8.71 -1.03 -7.11
N GLY A 52 7.94 -0.36 -7.97
CA GLY A 52 7.09 0.74 -7.53
C GLY A 52 5.82 0.24 -6.83
N VAL A 53 5.18 1.10 -6.04
CA VAL A 53 3.89 0.81 -5.41
C VAL A 53 2.78 1.56 -6.14
N ALA A 54 1.71 0.84 -6.49
CA ALA A 54 0.44 1.42 -6.93
C ALA A 54 -0.56 1.36 -5.76
N GLU A 55 -0.85 2.51 -5.19
CA GLU A 55 -1.57 2.67 -3.91
C GLU A 55 -3.05 3.01 -4.12
N ALA A 56 -3.91 2.54 -3.20
CA ALA A 56 -5.36 2.78 -3.22
C ALA A 56 -6.03 2.41 -4.57
N MET A 57 -5.58 1.30 -5.16
CA MET A 57 -6.19 0.65 -6.31
C MET A 57 -7.29 -0.33 -5.88
N ASP A 58 -7.98 -0.98 -6.81
CA ASP A 58 -9.02 -1.98 -6.52
C ASP A 58 -8.52 -3.11 -5.60
N THR A 59 -7.24 -3.49 -5.71
CA THR A 59 -6.58 -4.47 -4.83
C THR A 59 -6.49 -4.05 -3.37
N ALA A 60 -6.60 -2.74 -3.08
CA ALA A 60 -6.71 -2.21 -1.72
C ALA A 60 -8.17 -2.24 -1.20
N GLN A 61 -9.08 -2.93 -1.91
CA GLN A 61 -10.50 -3.03 -1.58
C GLN A 61 -11.23 -1.67 -1.57
N ARG A 62 -10.76 -0.74 -2.41
CA ARG A 62 -11.40 0.57 -2.59
C ARG A 62 -12.86 0.38 -3.04
N GLY A 63 -13.79 1.00 -2.32
CA GLY A 63 -15.23 0.88 -2.61
C GLY A 63 -15.89 -0.43 -2.16
N MET A 64 -15.13 -1.37 -1.58
CA MET A 64 -15.62 -2.65 -1.04
C MET A 64 -15.20 -2.91 0.42
N GLY A 65 -14.80 -1.86 1.14
CA GLY A 65 -14.37 -1.94 2.55
C GLY A 65 -13.45 -0.79 2.97
N LEU A 66 -12.75 -0.17 2.02
CA LEU A 66 -11.96 1.05 2.22
C LEU A 66 -12.70 2.25 1.61
N ASP A 67 -13.23 3.13 2.47
CA ASP A 67 -13.84 4.39 2.05
C ASP A 67 -12.79 5.42 1.63
N TRP A 68 -13.24 6.51 0.99
CA TRP A 68 -12.32 7.53 0.50
C TRP A 68 -11.47 8.19 1.61
N PRO A 69 -12.00 8.55 2.79
CA PRO A 69 -11.18 9.06 3.89
C PRO A 69 -10.01 8.14 4.25
N ARG A 70 -10.25 6.81 4.36
CA ARG A 70 -9.17 5.85 4.66
C ARG A 70 -8.23 5.65 3.49
N ALA A 71 -8.71 5.65 2.26
CA ALA A 71 -7.86 5.61 1.06
C ALA A 71 -6.94 6.84 0.98
N ALA A 72 -7.45 8.03 1.31
CA ALA A 72 -6.66 9.26 1.35
C ALA A 72 -5.61 9.23 2.48
N GLU A 73 -5.95 8.65 3.65
CA GLU A 73 -4.99 8.40 4.73
C GLU A 73 -3.86 7.45 4.28
N LEU A 74 -4.23 6.33 3.67
CA LEU A 74 -3.29 5.34 3.13
C LEU A 74 -2.34 5.99 2.12
N ILE A 75 -2.86 6.75 1.16
CA ILE A 75 -2.06 7.49 0.18
C ILE A 75 -1.08 8.44 0.88
N ARG A 76 -1.53 9.18 1.89
CA ARG A 76 -0.70 10.18 2.56
C ARG A 76 0.45 9.53 3.33
N ARG A 77 0.17 8.44 4.07
CA ARG A 77 1.19 7.68 4.81
C ARG A 77 2.19 7.02 3.85
N SER A 78 1.69 6.30 2.84
CA SER A 78 2.55 5.63 1.86
C SER A 78 3.42 6.61 1.08
N ALA A 79 2.91 7.79 0.73
CA ALA A 79 3.70 8.81 0.04
C ALA A 79 4.82 9.39 0.92
N ALA A 80 4.58 9.54 2.23
CA ALA A 80 5.61 9.96 3.18
C ALA A 80 6.73 8.92 3.30
N GLU A 81 6.37 7.64 3.44
CA GLU A 81 7.32 6.52 3.47
C GLU A 81 8.09 6.38 2.15
N ALA A 82 7.41 6.51 1.01
CA ALA A 82 8.04 6.47 -0.31
C ALA A 82 9.12 7.54 -0.44
N ARG A 83 8.84 8.77 0.03
CA ARG A 83 9.82 9.85 0.04
C ARG A 83 11.01 9.52 0.93
N ALA A 84 10.79 8.97 2.12
CA ALA A 84 11.85 8.60 3.05
C ALA A 84 12.74 7.46 2.52
N ALA A 85 12.15 6.48 1.84
CA ALA A 85 12.84 5.31 1.30
C ALA A 85 13.43 5.51 -0.12
N GLY A 86 13.14 6.64 -0.79
CA GLY A 86 13.44 6.81 -2.21
C GLY A 86 12.60 5.91 -3.13
N GLY A 87 11.46 5.43 -2.64
CA GLY A 87 10.53 4.55 -3.34
C GLY A 87 9.70 5.29 -4.38
N ARG A 88 9.27 4.56 -5.43
CA ARG A 88 8.31 5.07 -6.41
C ARG A 88 6.89 4.73 -5.97
N ILE A 89 5.98 5.68 -6.11
CA ILE A 89 4.56 5.52 -5.79
C ILE A 89 3.69 6.20 -6.86
N VAL A 90 2.57 5.55 -7.18
CA VAL A 90 1.43 6.14 -7.92
C VAL A 90 0.16 5.85 -7.13
N CYS A 91 -0.82 6.75 -7.16
CA CYS A 91 -2.00 6.68 -6.29
C CYS A 91 -3.27 6.76 -7.13
N GLY A 92 -4.23 5.87 -6.88
CA GLY A 92 -5.57 5.98 -7.44
C GLY A 92 -6.30 7.20 -6.88
N ALA A 93 -6.90 8.01 -7.74
CA ALA A 93 -7.76 9.14 -7.37
C ALA A 93 -9.09 9.01 -8.12
N GLY A 94 -10.22 9.17 -7.41
CA GLY A 94 -11.58 8.94 -7.93
C GLY A 94 -12.61 8.64 -6.88
#